data_AF-A0A1G3CDW0-F1
#
_entry.id   AF-A0A1G3CDW0-F1
#
_cell.length_a   1.000
_cell.length_b   1.000
_cell.length_c   1.000
_cell.angle_alpha   90.00
_cell.angle_beta   90.00
_cell.angle_gamma   90.00
#
_symmetry.space_group_name_H-M   'P 1'
#
loop_
_entity.id
_entity.type
_entity.pdbx_description
1 polymer ?
#
loop_
_entity_poly.entity_id
_entity_poly.type
_entity_poly.pdbx_seq_one_letter_code
_entity_poly.pdbx_strand_id
1 'polypeptide(L)' 'MLRPEISARHTNFCYFANCNKKAGLYVKKEILNNPFIYLSKKEIERMELYEILNPDVQRKFNECWAELVKY' A
#
# COMPACT_ATOMS: atom_id res chain seq x y z
N MET A 1 -14.84 8.25 5.40
CA MET A 1 -13.91 7.12 5.17
C MET A 1 -14.24 5.86 5.97
N LEU A 2 -14.70 5.95 7.24
CA LEU A 2 -14.92 4.77 8.10
C LEU A 2 -16.18 3.94 7.79
N ARG A 3 -17.17 4.53 7.10
CA ARG A 3 -18.33 3.78 6.60
C ARG A 3 -17.88 2.76 5.55
N PRO A 4 -18.19 1.45 5.70
CA PRO A 4 -17.69 0.39 4.83
C PRO A 4 -17.94 0.61 3.33
N GLU A 5 -19.14 1.07 2.97
CA GLU A 5 -19.55 1.36 1.61
C GLU A 5 -18.74 2.51 0.99
N ILE A 6 -18.33 3.48 1.81
CA ILE A 6 -17.48 4.59 1.36
C ILE A 6 -16.05 4.10 1.16
N SER A 7 -15.48 3.31 2.10
CA SER A 7 -14.14 2.74 1.92
C SER A 7 -14.05 1.90 0.65
N ALA A 8 -15.06 1.05 0.40
CA ALA A 8 -15.12 0.22 -0.79
C ALA A 8 -15.28 1.03 -2.08
N ARG A 9 -16.07 2.12 -2.08
CA ARG A 9 -16.19 3.02 -3.22
C ARG A 9 -14.84 3.61 -3.63
N HIS A 10 -13.99 3.95 -2.66
CA HIS A 10 -12.61 4.39 -2.96
C HIS A 10 -11.79 3.27 -3.59
N THR A 11 -11.73 2.08 -2.96
CA THR A 11 -11.03 0.91 -3.54
C THR A 11 -11.51 0.59 -4.95
N ASN A 12 -12.81 0.63 -5.20
CA ASN A 12 -13.40 0.34 -6.52
C ASN A 12 -13.04 1.36 -7.60
N PHE A 13 -12.62 2.57 -7.21
CA PHE A 13 -12.22 3.64 -8.11
C PHE A 13 -10.71 3.69 -8.30
N CYS A 14 -9.93 3.65 -7.22
CA CYS A 14 -8.48 3.82 -7.25
C CYS A 14 -7.67 2.52 -7.29
N TYR A 15 -8.31 1.37 -7.12
CA TYR A 15 -7.66 0.05 -7.10
C TYR A 15 -6.62 -0.13 -5.97
N PHE A 16 -6.70 0.67 -4.90
CA PHE A 16 -5.92 0.47 -3.67
C PHE A 16 -6.73 -0.27 -2.60
N ALA A 17 -6.06 -1.23 -1.92
CA ALA A 17 -6.65 -1.93 -0.80
C ALA A 17 -6.95 -0.97 0.35
N ASN A 18 -8.15 -1.09 0.93
CA ASN A 18 -8.53 -0.35 2.12
C ASN A 18 -8.30 -1.17 3.40
N CYS A 19 -8.18 -0.47 4.54
CA CYS A 19 -7.96 -1.10 5.85
C CYS A 19 -9.26 -1.43 6.61
N ASN A 20 -10.44 -1.28 5.99
CA ASN A 20 -11.72 -1.50 6.64
C ASN A 20 -12.22 -2.93 6.40
N LYS A 21 -12.11 -3.79 7.42
CA LYS A 21 -12.50 -5.22 7.33
C LYS A 21 -13.93 -5.43 6.83
N LYS A 22 -14.88 -4.54 7.14
CA LYS A 22 -16.28 -4.66 6.73
C LYS A 22 -16.54 -4.19 5.30
N ALA A 23 -15.60 -3.46 4.68
CA ALA A 23 -15.76 -2.92 3.33
C ALA A 23 -15.72 -4.00 2.24
N GLY A 24 -15.13 -5.16 2.51
CA GLY A 24 -15.03 -6.26 1.54
C GLY A 24 -16.37 -6.71 0.96
N LEU A 25 -17.48 -6.51 1.68
CA LEU A 25 -18.84 -6.78 1.19
C LEU A 25 -19.27 -5.88 0.00
N TYR A 26 -18.64 -4.71 -0.15
CA TYR A 26 -18.98 -3.69 -1.14
C TYR A 26 -17.88 -3.51 -2.20
N VAL A 27 -16.73 -4.17 -2.04
CA VAL A 27 -15.65 -4.15 -3.03
C VAL A 27 -16.03 -5.08 -4.19
N LYS A 28 -15.78 -4.64 -5.43
CA LYS A 28 -16.05 -5.46 -6.62
C LYS A 28 -15.23 -6.76 -6.57
N LYS A 29 -15.84 -7.89 -6.95
CA LYS A 29 -15.21 -9.22 -6.79
C LYS A 29 -13.89 -9.33 -7.54
N GLU A 30 -13.78 -8.73 -8.72
CA GLU A 30 -12.57 -8.71 -9.53
C GLU A 30 -11.42 -7.96 -8.85
N ILE A 31 -11.72 -6.96 -8.00
CA ILE A 31 -10.71 -6.23 -7.21
C ILE A 31 -10.36 -7.03 -5.95
N LEU A 32 -11.37 -7.58 -5.26
CA LEU A 32 -11.16 -8.37 -4.04
C LEU A 32 -10.33 -9.63 -4.30
N ASN A 33 -10.48 -10.24 -5.48
CA ASN A 33 -9.73 -11.42 -5.90
C ASN A 33 -8.41 -11.10 -6.60
N ASN A 34 -8.05 -9.81 -6.76
CA ASN A 34 -6.80 -9.43 -7.38
C ASN A 34 -5.64 -9.53 -6.35
N PRO A 35 -4.68 -10.47 -6.53
CA PRO A 35 -3.61 -10.69 -5.57
C PRO A 35 -2.64 -9.51 -5.48
N PHE A 36 -2.59 -8.64 -6.48
CA PHE A 36 -1.75 -7.43 -6.47
C PHE A 36 -2.38 -6.26 -5.69
N ILE A 37 -3.66 -6.39 -5.31
CA ILE A 37 -4.36 -5.40 -4.49
C ILE A 37 -4.55 -5.98 -3.08
N TYR A 38 -5.19 -7.15 -2.98
CA TYR A 38 -5.38 -7.88 -1.73
C TYR A 38 -4.41 -9.05 -1.67
N LEU A 39 -3.23 -8.77 -1.11
CA LEU A 39 -2.13 -9.71 -1.00
C LEU A 39 -2.46 -10.88 -0.07
N SER A 40 -1.84 -12.03 -0.34
CA SER A 40 -1.89 -13.16 0.57
C SER A 40 -1.09 -12.88 1.85
N LYS A 41 -1.42 -13.59 2.93
CA LYS A 41 -0.69 -13.47 4.20
C LYS A 41 0.81 -13.75 4.03
N LYS A 42 1.15 -14.74 3.20
CA LYS A 42 2.54 -15.12 2.89
C LYS A 42 3.32 -13.98 2.22
N GLU A 43 2.67 -13.19 1.36
CA GLU A 43 3.30 -12.04 0.71
C GLU A 43 3.49 -10.89 1.71
N ILE A 44 2.48 -10.63 2.55
CA ILE A 44 2.56 -9.60 3.60
C ILE A 44 3.71 -9.91 4.58
N GLU A 45 3.91 -11.17 4.96
CA GLU A 45 4.98 -11.59 5.87
C GLU A 45 6.40 -11.37 5.30
N ARG A 46 6.54 -11.14 3.99
CA ARG A 46 7.83 -10.84 3.35
C ARG A 46 8.09 -9.33 3.19
N MET A 47 7.13 -8.49 3.57
CA MET A 47 7.24 -7.05 3.44
C MET A 47 7.86 -6.43 4.67
N GLU A 48 8.53 -5.30 4.47
CA GLU A 48 9.09 -4.48 5.52
C GLU A 48 8.39 -3.12 5.53
N LEU A 49 8.21 -2.56 6.72
CA LEU A 49 7.80 -1.17 6.86
C LEU A 49 9.05 -0.31 6.94
N TYR A 50 9.05 0.82 6.24
CA TYR A 50 10.13 1.80 6.40
C TYR A 50 10.17 2.31 7.83
N GLU A 51 11.35 2.25 8.44
CA GLU A 51 11.61 2.82 9.75
C GLU A 51 11.94 4.31 9.64
N ILE A 52 11.78 5.03 10.75
CA ILE A 52 12.26 6.41 10.85
C ILE A 52 13.79 6.34 10.93
N LEU A 53 14.45 6.78 9.86
CA LEU A 53 15.90 6.78 9.77
C LEU A 53 16.53 7.92 10.58
N ASN A 54 17.70 7.66 11.13
CA ASN A 54 18.54 8.73 11.68
C ASN A 54 18.84 9.78 10.59
N PRO A 55 18.88 11.09 10.91
CA PRO A 55 19.05 12.14 9.90
C PRO A 55 20.24 11.96 8.97
N ASP A 56 21.38 11.48 9.49
CA ASP A 56 22.57 11.21 8.68
C ASP A 56 22.38 10.06 7.68
N VAL A 57 21.61 9.03 8.06
CA VAL A 57 21.30 7.90 7.18
C VAL A 57 20.31 8.34 6.09
N GLN A 58 19.27 9.09 6.45
CA GLN A 58 18.31 9.64 5.49
C GLN A 58 19.01 10.53 4.44
N ARG A 59 19.94 11.38 4.87
CA ARG A 59 20.73 12.22 3.96
C ARG A 59 21.50 11.39 2.95
N LYS A 60 22.26 10.38 3.41
CA LYS A 60 22.99 9.48 2.51
C LYS A 60 22.07 8.75 1.54
N PHE A 61 20.91 8.28 2.01
CA PHE A 61 19.92 7.62 1.16
C PHE A 61 19.42 8.55 0.04
N ASN A 62 19.15 9.82 0.36
CA ASN A 62 18.76 10.83 -0.62
C ASN A 62 19.89 11.17 -1.60
N GLU A 63 21.14 11.24 -1.14
CA GLU A 63 22.32 11.47 -1.99
C GLU A 63 22.53 10.33 -2.99
N CYS A 64 22.48 9.07 -2.53
CA CYS A 64 22.57 7.90 -3.41
C CYS A 64 21.45 7.89 -4.47
N TRP A 65 20.23 8.26 -4.08
CA TRP A 65 19.12 8.38 -5.03
C TRP A 65 19.35 9.50 -6.05
N ALA A 66 19.82 10.66 -5.60
CA ALA A 66 20.09 11.79 -6.48
C ALA A 66 21.23 11.51 -7.48
N GLU A 67 22.22 10.71 -7.08
CA GLU A 67 23.26 10.22 -8.00
C GLU A 67 22.66 9.27 -9.04
N LEU A 68 21.87 8.27 -8.61
CA LEU A 68 21.24 7.30 -9.51
C LEU A 68 20.37 7.96 -10.59
N VAL A 69 19.59 8.99 -10.24
CA VAL A 69 18.65 9.65 -11.17
C VAL A 69 19.34 10.64 -12.13
N LYS A 70 20.57 11.08 -11.81
CA LYS A 70 21.33 12.00 -12.67
C LYS A 70 22.01 11.31 -13.85
N TYR A 71 22.11 9.98 -13.82
CA TYR A 71 22.59 9.14 -14.93
C TYR A 71 21.41 8.53 -15.69
#